data_AF-A0A933ABD1-F1
#
_entry.id   AF-A0A933ABD1-F1
#
_cell.length_a   1.000
_cell.length_b   1.000
_cell.length_c   1.000
_cell.angle_alpha   90.00
_cell.angle_beta   90.00
_cell.angle_gamma   90.00
#
_symmetry.space_group_name_H-M   'P 1'
#
loop_
_entity.id
_entity.type
_entity.pdbx_description
1 polymer ?
#
loop_
_entity_poly.entity_id
_entity_poly.type
_entity_poly.pdbx_seq_one_letter_code
_entity_poly.pdbx_strand_id
1 'polypeptide(L)'
;MKSEALRNIKTMRQVKTSLEVAREQRFKTTNCLSRTRDEIEHTESLTDHRLGQVMAKEKRRFAVNEAAISKWRQRVLISREKLSLTLNKNRALTQLRHQLQRSRWENDDTTTPKTQTPRQRNHQVEFRY
;
A
#
# COMPACT_ATOMS: atom_id res chain seq x y z
N MET A 1 -15.52 -0.90 -38.93
CA MET A 1 -14.22 -1.56 -38.70
C MET A 1 -14.28 -2.33 -37.38
N LYS A 2 -14.14 -3.65 -37.41
CA LYS A 2 -14.12 -4.49 -36.20
C LYS A 2 -12.68 -4.48 -35.67
N SER A 3 -12.47 -3.93 -34.48
CA SER A 3 -11.14 -3.80 -33.87
C SER A 3 -10.56 -5.18 -33.55
N GLU A 4 -9.53 -5.61 -34.29
CA GLU A 4 -8.81 -6.88 -34.08
C GLU A 4 -8.03 -6.92 -32.74
N ALA A 5 -7.88 -5.77 -32.07
CA ALA A 5 -7.07 -5.60 -30.87
C ALA A 5 -7.59 -6.33 -29.61
N LEU A 6 -8.86 -6.73 -29.57
CA LEU A 6 -9.46 -7.38 -28.38
C LEU A 6 -9.31 -8.91 -28.38
N ARG A 7 -8.88 -9.53 -29.48
CA ARG A 7 -8.81 -11.00 -29.59
C ARG A 7 -7.62 -11.61 -28.85
N ASN A 8 -6.62 -10.79 -28.52
CA ASN A 8 -5.35 -11.23 -27.92
C ASN A 8 -5.19 -10.90 -26.43
N ILE A 9 -6.22 -10.32 -25.79
CA ILE A 9 -6.16 -10.05 -24.35
C ILE A 9 -6.38 -11.37 -23.61
N LYS A 10 -5.27 -12.00 -23.20
CA LYS A 10 -5.30 -13.16 -22.30
C LYS A 10 -5.81 -12.71 -20.94
N THR A 11 -7.07 -13.03 -20.62
CA THR A 11 -7.63 -12.86 -19.28
C THR A 11 -6.95 -13.83 -18.30
N MET A 12 -6.93 -13.52 -17.01
CA MET A 12 -6.34 -14.38 -15.96
C MET A 12 -6.86 -15.84 -15.98
N ARG A 13 -8.02 -16.10 -16.60
CA ARG A 13 -8.58 -17.44 -16.82
C ARG A 13 -7.91 -18.24 -17.96
N GLN A 14 -7.13 -17.59 -18.82
CA GLN A 14 -6.48 -18.18 -19.99
C GLN A 14 -4.98 -18.47 -19.77
N VAL A 15 -4.45 -18.11 -18.60
CA VAL A 15 -3.08 -18.45 -18.19
C VAL A 15 -3.13 -19.83 -17.54
N LYS A 16 -2.67 -20.86 -18.28
CA LYS A 16 -2.55 -22.21 -17.72
C LYS A 16 -1.73 -22.14 -16.44
N THR A 17 -2.28 -22.67 -15.35
CA THR A 17 -1.51 -22.77 -14.10
C THR A 17 -0.39 -23.79 -14.28
N SER A 18 0.72 -23.63 -13.57
CA SER A 18 1.86 -24.57 -13.65
C SER A 18 1.45 -26.03 -13.38
N LEU A 19 0.38 -26.24 -12.61
CA LEU A 19 -0.22 -27.53 -12.35
C LEU A 19 -0.92 -28.14 -13.58
N GLU A 20 -1.63 -27.34 -14.37
CA GLU A 20 -2.30 -27.80 -15.60
C GLU A 20 -1.27 -28.20 -16.67
N VAL A 21 -0.20 -27.43 -16.80
CA VAL A 21 0.90 -27.75 -17.72
C VAL A 21 1.58 -29.06 -17.31
N ALA A 22 1.81 -29.27 -16.00
CA ALA A 22 2.44 -30.49 -15.49
C ALA A 22 1.57 -31.75 -15.67
N ARG A 23 0.23 -31.62 -15.63
CA ARG A 23 -0.68 -32.75 -15.87
C ARG A 23 -0.74 -33.16 -17.34
N GLU A 24 -0.62 -32.22 -18.27
CA GLU A 24 -0.59 -32.51 -19.72
C GLU A 24 0.76 -33.08 -20.17
N GLN A 25 1.87 -32.69 -19.53
CA GLN A 25 3.23 -33.17 -19.83
C GLN A 25 3.55 -34.54 -19.18
N ARG A 26 2.73 -35.57 -19.41
CA ARG A 26 3.11 -36.95 -19.08
C ARG A 26 4.13 -37.46 -20.11
N PHE A 27 5.41 -37.16 -19.90
CA PHE A 27 6.50 -37.74 -20.69
C PHE A 27 6.52 -39.27 -20.50
N LYS A 28 6.01 -39.99 -21.49
CA LYS A 28 6.08 -41.46 -21.55
C LYS A 28 7.51 -41.87 -21.89
N THR A 29 8.39 -41.95 -20.90
CA THR A 29 9.72 -42.54 -21.05
C THR A 29 9.61 -44.06 -21.02
N THR A 30 10.52 -44.79 -21.67
CA THR A 30 10.47 -46.27 -21.75
C THR A 30 10.36 -46.98 -20.39
N ASN A 31 10.76 -46.33 -19.28
CA ASN A 31 10.62 -46.81 -17.91
C ASN A 31 9.19 -46.80 -17.33
N CYS A 32 8.21 -46.13 -17.96
CA CYS A 32 6.83 -46.15 -17.46
C CYS A 32 5.98 -47.30 -18.02
N LEU A 33 6.52 -48.11 -18.94
CA LEU A 33 5.86 -49.32 -19.45
C LEU A 33 6.07 -50.54 -18.54
N SER A 34 7.05 -50.51 -17.64
CA SER A 34 7.44 -51.61 -16.74
C SER A 34 6.99 -51.42 -15.29
N ARG A 35 6.28 -50.34 -14.96
CA ARG A 35 5.78 -50.10 -13.59
C ARG A 35 4.58 -50.97 -13.28
N THR A 36 4.60 -51.59 -12.11
CA THR A 36 3.44 -52.29 -11.55
C THR A 36 2.35 -51.29 -11.14
N ARG A 37 1.09 -51.74 -11.07
CA ARG A 37 -0.03 -50.86 -10.67
C ARG A 37 0.20 -50.23 -9.29
N ASP A 38 0.77 -50.99 -8.37
CA ASP A 38 1.07 -50.57 -7.00
C ASP A 38 2.13 -49.44 -6.97
N GLU A 39 3.14 -49.49 -7.85
CA GLU A 39 4.14 -48.43 -7.97
C GLU A 39 3.56 -47.12 -8.53
N ILE A 40 2.59 -47.22 -9.45
CA ILE A 40 1.88 -46.07 -9.99
C ILE A 40 1.04 -45.41 -8.90
N GLU A 41 0.20 -46.19 -8.20
CA GLU A 41 -0.63 -45.70 -7.10
C GLU A 41 0.19 -45.10 -5.95
N HIS A 42 1.34 -45.70 -5.62
CA HIS A 42 2.25 -45.16 -4.61
C HIS A 42 2.81 -43.79 -5.04
N THR A 43 3.23 -43.64 -6.30
CA THR A 43 3.75 -42.36 -6.79
C THR A 43 2.68 -41.27 -6.83
N GLU A 44 1.44 -41.61 -7.21
CA GLU A 44 0.32 -40.67 -7.22
C GLU A 44 -0.03 -40.21 -5.79
N SER A 45 -0.08 -41.14 -4.82
CA SER A 45 -0.28 -40.83 -3.41
C SER A 45 0.80 -39.91 -2.83
N LEU A 46 2.08 -40.13 -3.17
CA LEU A 46 3.18 -39.23 -2.78
C LEU A 46 3.03 -37.83 -3.38
N THR A 47 2.55 -37.72 -4.62
CA THR A 47 2.30 -36.42 -5.25
C THR A 47 1.15 -35.66 -4.59
N ASP A 48 0.07 -36.35 -4.21
CA ASP A 48 -1.06 -35.77 -3.50
C ASP A 48 -0.67 -35.29 -2.10
N HIS A 49 0.15 -36.06 -1.39
CA HIS A 49 0.67 -35.63 -0.09
C HIS A 49 1.54 -34.37 -0.20
N ARG A 50 2.44 -34.32 -1.18
CA ARG A 50 3.27 -33.12 -1.46
C ARG A 50 2.43 -31.92 -1.85
N LEU A 51 1.39 -32.12 -2.67
CA LEU A 51 0.45 -31.07 -3.05
C LEU A 51 -0.30 -30.53 -1.81
N GLY A 52 -0.76 -31.41 -0.92
CA GLY A 52 -1.39 -31.02 0.34
C GLY A 52 -0.48 -30.15 1.22
N GLN A 53 0.82 -30.49 1.30
CA GLN A 53 1.80 -29.66 2.03
C GLN A 53 2.01 -28.29 1.38
N VAL A 54 2.08 -28.22 0.05
CA VAL A 54 2.22 -26.95 -0.69
C VAL A 54 0.99 -26.07 -0.45
N MET A 55 -0.22 -26.64 -0.57
CA MET A 55 -1.48 -25.92 -0.30
C MET A 55 -1.55 -25.42 1.14
N ALA A 56 -1.11 -26.22 2.12
CA ALA A 56 -1.07 -25.79 3.52
C ALA A 56 -0.08 -24.63 3.74
N LYS A 57 1.09 -24.67 3.09
CA LYS A 57 2.07 -23.57 3.14
C LYS A 57 1.51 -22.30 2.49
N GLU A 58 0.85 -22.42 1.34
CA GLU A 58 0.21 -21.28 0.67
C GLU A 58 -0.90 -20.66 1.51
N LYS A 59 -1.80 -21.47 2.08
CA LYS A 59 -2.84 -20.99 3.01
C LYS A 59 -2.26 -20.17 4.16
N ARG A 60 -1.17 -20.65 4.77
CA ARG A 60 -0.47 -19.92 5.84
C ARG A 60 0.13 -18.60 5.32
N ARG A 61 0.76 -18.60 4.14
CA ARG A 61 1.30 -17.37 3.53
C ARG A 61 0.21 -16.33 3.26
N PHE A 62 -0.94 -16.77 2.72
CA PHE A 62 -2.08 -15.89 2.50
C PHE A 62 -2.62 -15.30 3.80
N ALA A 63 -2.78 -16.11 4.85
CA ALA A 63 -3.23 -15.61 6.16
C ALA A 63 -2.28 -14.55 6.74
N VAL A 64 -0.95 -14.75 6.63
CA VAL A 64 0.04 -13.76 7.06
C VAL A 64 -0.08 -12.46 6.26
N ASN A 65 -0.26 -12.56 4.94
CA ASN A 65 -0.43 -11.40 4.07
C ASN A 65 -1.72 -10.63 4.40
N GLU A 66 -2.83 -11.31 4.63
CA GLU A 66 -4.09 -10.67 5.03
C GLU A 66 -3.96 -9.95 6.37
N ALA A 67 -3.31 -10.56 7.36
CA ALA A 67 -3.04 -9.93 8.64
C ALA A 67 -2.18 -8.66 8.48
N ALA A 68 -1.16 -8.72 7.62
CA ALA A 68 -0.34 -7.54 7.31
C ALA A 68 -1.15 -6.44 6.64
N ILE A 69 -2.00 -6.77 5.66
CA ILE A 69 -2.89 -5.82 4.98
C ILE A 69 -3.84 -5.15 5.98
N SER A 70 -4.43 -5.93 6.89
CA SER A 70 -5.31 -5.41 7.94
C SER A 70 -4.58 -4.38 8.82
N LYS A 71 -3.37 -4.71 9.27
CA LYS A 71 -2.52 -3.79 10.06
C LYS A 71 -2.18 -2.51 9.29
N TRP A 72 -1.87 -2.61 8.01
CA TRP A 72 -1.60 -1.46 7.16
C TRP A 72 -2.83 -0.58 6.97
N ARG A 73 -4.01 -1.16 6.75
CA ARG A 73 -5.28 -0.42 6.66
C ARG A 73 -5.54 0.37 7.94
N GLN A 74 -5.36 -0.25 9.11
CA GLN A 74 -5.52 0.43 10.39
C GLN A 74 -4.56 1.62 10.54
N ARG A 75 -3.28 1.45 10.17
CA ARG A 75 -2.30 2.56 10.19
C ARG A 75 -2.71 3.71 9.28
N VAL A 76 -3.22 3.42 8.09
CA VAL A 76 -3.70 4.44 7.15
C VAL A 76 -4.89 5.20 7.73
N LEU A 77 -5.83 4.52 8.38
CA LEU A 77 -6.97 5.17 9.04
C LEU A 77 -6.50 6.14 10.13
N ILE A 78 -5.60 5.70 11.02
CA ILE A 78 -5.04 6.55 12.08
C ILE A 78 -4.33 7.78 11.48
N SER A 79 -3.56 7.60 10.41
CA SER A 79 -2.89 8.71 9.72
C SER A 79 -3.89 9.68 9.10
N ARG A 80 -4.99 9.18 8.51
CA ARG A 80 -6.07 10.03 7.96
C ARG A 80 -6.78 10.84 9.05
N GLU A 81 -7.06 10.22 10.20
CA GLU A 81 -7.64 10.92 11.35
C GLU A 81 -6.72 12.05 11.83
N LYS A 82 -5.43 11.77 12.04
CA LYS A 82 -4.44 12.80 12.40
C LYS A 82 -4.39 13.94 11.39
N LEU A 83 -4.38 13.62 10.09
CA LEU A 83 -4.39 14.62 9.02
C LEU A 83 -5.64 15.50 9.08
N SER A 84 -6.82 14.91 9.27
CA SER A 84 -8.08 15.64 9.38
C SER A 84 -8.10 16.61 10.56
N LEU A 85 -7.59 16.17 11.72
CA LEU A 85 -7.43 17.02 12.90
C LEU A 85 -6.50 18.20 12.63
N THR A 86 -5.36 17.97 11.98
CA THR A 86 -4.42 19.04 11.61
C THR A 86 -5.04 20.01 10.60
N LEU A 87 -5.76 19.52 9.60
CA LEU A 87 -6.46 20.36 8.63
C LEU A 87 -7.53 21.24 9.30
N ASN A 88 -8.30 20.69 10.23
CA ASN A 88 -9.31 21.45 10.96
C ASN A 88 -8.68 22.52 11.86
N LYS A 89 -7.58 22.21 12.56
CA LYS A 89 -6.80 23.19 13.32
C LYS A 89 -6.28 24.32 12.44
N ASN A 90 -5.69 23.98 11.29
CA ASN A 90 -5.19 24.98 10.34
C ASN A 90 -6.31 25.86 9.78
N ARG A 91 -7.48 25.29 9.48
CA ARG A 91 -8.66 26.06 9.05
C ARG A 91 -9.09 27.06 10.13
N ALA A 92 -9.19 26.63 11.38
CA ALA A 92 -9.53 27.50 12.50
C ALA A 92 -8.50 28.62 12.70
N LEU A 93 -7.20 28.31 12.61
CA LEU A 93 -6.13 29.31 12.69
C LEU A 93 -6.19 30.32 11.55
N THR A 94 -6.46 29.87 10.33
CA THR A 94 -6.62 30.77 9.17
C THR A 94 -7.82 31.69 9.34
N GLN A 95 -8.96 31.16 9.81
CA GLN A 95 -10.15 31.97 10.11
C GLN A 95 -9.84 33.02 11.19
N LEU A 96 -9.19 32.62 12.28
CA LEU A 96 -8.78 33.54 13.35
C LEU A 96 -7.82 34.61 12.82
N ARG A 97 -6.83 34.23 11.99
CA ARG A 97 -5.91 35.19 11.37
C ARG A 97 -6.66 36.22 10.52
N HIS A 98 -7.64 35.79 9.72
CA HIS A 98 -8.46 36.72 8.93
C HIS A 98 -9.31 37.63 9.81
N GLN A 99 -9.90 37.12 10.89
CA GLN A 99 -10.65 37.94 11.85
C GLN A 99 -9.76 39.01 12.50
N LEU A 100 -8.58 38.62 12.97
CA LEU A 100 -7.61 39.55 13.58
C LEU A 100 -7.09 40.58 12.57
N GLN A 101 -6.84 40.19 11.32
CA GLN A 101 -6.43 41.11 10.26
C GLN A 101 -7.53 42.13 9.94
N ARG A 102 -8.79 41.69 9.81
CA ARG A 102 -9.92 42.59 9.60
C ARG A 102 -10.12 43.54 10.77
N SER A 103 -10.13 43.03 11.99
CA SER A 103 -10.23 43.86 13.19
C SER A 103 -9.07 44.87 13.27
N ARG A 104 -7.85 44.50 12.89
CA ARG A 104 -6.73 45.45 12.84
C ARG A 104 -6.95 46.54 11.80
N TRP A 105 -7.41 46.20 10.59
CA TRP A 105 -7.69 47.17 9.55
C TRP A 105 -8.85 48.11 9.91
N GLU A 106 -9.91 47.58 10.50
CA GLU A 106 -11.06 48.38 11.00
C GLU A 106 -10.65 49.29 12.17
N ASN A 107 -9.70 48.86 13.01
CA ASN A 107 -9.18 49.68 14.11
C ASN A 107 -8.10 50.69 13.65
N ASP A 108 -7.36 50.44 12.57
CA ASP A 108 -6.32 51.35 12.03
C ASP A 108 -6.93 52.65 11.48
N ASP A 109 -8.20 52.65 11.06
CA ASP A 109 -8.93 53.88 10.69
C ASP A 109 -9.18 54.81 11.91
N THR A 110 -8.99 54.32 13.14
CA THR A 110 -9.23 55.10 14.37
C THR A 110 -7.98 55.49 15.14
N THR A 111 -6.78 55.02 14.75
CA THR A 111 -5.53 55.37 15.45
C THR A 111 -4.48 55.92 14.49
N THR A 112 -4.39 57.26 14.46
CA THR A 112 -3.28 58.01 13.88
C THR A 112 -1.92 57.46 14.33
N PRO A 113 -0.95 57.27 13.42
CA PRO A 113 0.33 56.63 13.76
C PRO A 113 1.17 57.56 14.63
N LYS A 114 1.40 57.17 15.89
CA LYS A 114 2.50 57.73 16.69
C LYS A 114 3.82 57.13 16.22
N THR A 115 4.66 57.99 15.66
CA THR A 115 6.07 57.77 15.30
C THR A 115 6.80 56.90 16.33
N GLN A 116 7.16 55.67 15.94
CA GLN A 116 8.07 54.82 16.72
C GLN A 116 9.51 55.00 16.21
N THR A 117 10.37 55.46 17.11
CA THR A 117 11.83 55.57 16.95
C THR A 117 12.47 54.20 16.69
N PRO A 118 13.56 54.13 15.90
CA PRO A 118 14.15 52.86 15.49
C PRO A 118 14.91 52.19 16.64
N ARG A 119 14.48 50.98 17.00
CA ARG A 119 15.17 50.07 17.95
C ARG A 119 16.52 49.63 17.36
N GLN A 120 17.62 50.01 18.01
CA GLN A 120 18.97 49.52 17.70
C GLN A 120 19.05 48.00 17.92
N ARG A 121 19.52 47.25 16.92
CA ARG A 121 19.82 45.82 17.01
C ARG A 121 21.27 45.66 17.49
N ASN A 122 21.48 45.18 18.71
CA ASN A 122 22.78 44.68 19.12
C ASN A 122 22.91 43.21 18.70
N HIS A 123 23.80 42.94 17.75
CA HIS A 123 24.30 41.60 17.46
C HIS A 123 25.57 41.35 18.28
N GLN A 124 25.48 40.46 19.26
CA GLN A 124 26.66 39.79 19.80
C GLN A 124 26.39 38.29 19.71
N VAL A 125 27.10 37.65 18.79
CA VAL A 125 27.20 36.19 18.69
C VAL A 125 28.60 35.86 19.19
N GLU A 126 28.73 35.43 20.44
CA GLU A 126 29.97 34.86 20.95
C GLU A 126 30.02 33.38 20.53
N PHE A 127 30.93 33.03 19.62
CA PHE A 127 31.39 31.66 19.43
C PHE A 127 32.62 31.45 20.32
N ARG A 128 32.53 30.54 21.29
CA ARG A 128 33.70 30.00 21.99
C ARG A 128 34.08 28.67 21.35
N TYR A 129 35.36 28.56 20.97
CA TYR A 129 36.03 27.32 20.58
C TYR A 129 36.32 26.45 21.80
#